data_AF-A0A7V9EGL2-F1
#
_entry.id   AF-A0A7V9EGL2-F1
#
_cell.length_a   1.000
_cell.length_b   1.000
_cell.length_c   1.000
_cell.angle_alpha   90.00
_cell.angle_beta   90.00
_cell.angle_gamma   90.00
#
_symmetry.space_group_name_H-M   'P 1'
#
loop_
_entity.id
_entity.type
_entity.pdbx_description
1 polymer ?
#
loop_
_entity_poly.entity_id
_entity_poly.type
_entity_poly.pdbx_seq_one_letter_code
_entity_poly.pdbx_strand_id
1 'polypeptide(L)'
;MRPDRDAILKALEQVIDPEIRKPVTELDMVRDVLIEDDGGVSVTIALTVAGCPLRHSFEEQVGKAVGAVEGVTSVRLGFDVMSPQEKAALVSRLQGGRTERTISLSPATRVIAVASGKGGVGKSTLTANLAYALSTLGEEVGILDGDVYGHSIPHMLGVHQKPIAVDEMMVPPVRGDLKLMSIGFFLEENAPVMWRGPMLHK
;
A
#
# COMPACT_ATOMS: atom_id res chain seq x y z
N MET A 1 -7.23 -32.44 -17.13
CA MET A 1 -6.22 -32.79 -16.09
C MET A 1 -6.44 -31.81 -14.97
N ARG A 2 -6.60 -32.27 -13.73
CA ARG A 2 -6.90 -31.36 -12.61
C ARG A 2 -5.68 -30.47 -12.34
N PRO A 3 -5.84 -29.14 -12.22
CA PRO A 3 -4.74 -28.24 -11.86
C PRO A 3 -4.13 -28.62 -10.52
N ASP A 4 -2.80 -28.54 -10.42
CA ASP A 4 -2.10 -28.72 -9.16
C ASP A 4 -2.30 -27.51 -8.23
N ARG A 5 -2.68 -27.76 -6.98
CA ARG A 5 -2.97 -26.70 -6.01
C ARG A 5 -1.74 -25.87 -5.68
N ASP A 6 -0.58 -26.51 -5.60
CA ASP A 6 0.67 -25.80 -5.29
C ASP A 6 1.09 -24.89 -6.44
N ALA A 7 0.86 -25.31 -7.68
CA ALA A 7 1.05 -24.47 -8.86
C ALA A 7 0.12 -23.24 -8.86
N ILE A 8 -1.14 -23.39 -8.44
CA ILE A 8 -2.08 -22.27 -8.32
C ILE A 8 -1.64 -21.29 -7.22
N LEU A 9 -1.25 -21.78 -6.05
CA LEU A 9 -0.75 -20.93 -4.96
C LEU A 9 0.51 -20.16 -5.37
N LYS A 10 1.43 -20.82 -6.08
CA LYS A 10 2.63 -20.19 -6.62
C LYS A 10 2.30 -19.13 -7.68
N ALA A 11 1.28 -19.36 -8.51
CA ALA A 11 0.80 -18.36 -9.45
C ALA A 11 0.22 -17.13 -8.72
N LEU A 12 -0.50 -17.34 -7.62
CA LEU A 12 -1.07 -16.27 -6.80
C LEU A 12 -0.01 -15.38 -6.12
N GLU A 13 1.24 -15.84 -5.96
CA GLU A 13 2.36 -14.99 -5.49
C GLU A 13 2.65 -13.81 -6.43
N GLN A 14 2.25 -13.91 -7.71
CA GLN A 14 2.41 -12.83 -8.69
C GLN A 14 1.28 -11.80 -8.65
N VAL A 15 0.20 -12.07 -7.91
CA VAL A 15 -0.95 -11.18 -7.80
C VAL A 15 -0.67 -10.17 -6.70
N ILE A 16 -0.52 -8.91 -7.09
CA ILE A 16 -0.14 -7.81 -6.20
C ILE A 16 -1.39 -7.04 -5.80
N ASP A 17 -1.55 -6.83 -4.48
CA ASP A 17 -2.53 -5.89 -3.97
C ASP A 17 -2.18 -4.47 -4.47
N PRO A 18 -3.05 -3.81 -5.26
CA PRO A 18 -2.73 -2.53 -5.90
C PRO A 18 -2.62 -1.37 -4.89
N GLU A 19 -3.13 -1.57 -3.68
CA GLU A 19 -3.21 -0.60 -2.61
C GLU A 19 -1.96 -0.65 -1.71
N ILE A 20 -1.56 -1.86 -1.29
CA ILE A 20 -0.45 -2.17 -0.38
C ILE A 20 0.85 -2.49 -1.14
N ARG A 21 0.77 -2.84 -2.43
CA ARG A 21 1.86 -3.27 -3.31
C ARG A 21 2.66 -4.47 -2.79
N LYS A 22 1.97 -5.44 -2.22
CA LYS A 22 2.55 -6.73 -1.81
C LYS A 22 1.72 -7.89 -2.38
N PRO A 23 2.31 -9.09 -2.54
CA PRO A 23 1.57 -10.27 -2.94
C PRO A 23 0.39 -10.57 -2.03
N VAL A 24 -0.75 -10.94 -2.62
CA VAL A 24 -1.97 -11.33 -1.87
C VAL A 24 -1.74 -12.52 -0.94
N THR A 25 -0.76 -13.36 -1.27
CA THR A 25 -0.34 -14.51 -0.46
C THR A 25 0.42 -14.08 0.80
N GLU A 26 1.32 -13.09 0.71
CA GLU A 26 2.03 -12.56 1.89
C GLU A 26 1.09 -11.85 2.89
N LEU A 27 -0.01 -11.31 2.36
CA LEU A 27 -1.01 -10.56 3.12
C LEU A 27 -2.14 -11.43 3.71
N ASP A 28 -2.11 -12.76 3.52
CA ASP A 28 -3.24 -13.70 3.78
C ASP A 28 -4.58 -13.19 3.24
N MET A 29 -4.56 -12.55 2.07
CA MET A 29 -5.79 -12.12 1.43
C MET A 29 -6.48 -13.28 0.71
N VAL A 30 -5.76 -14.36 0.39
CA VAL A 30 -6.34 -15.55 -0.24
C VAL A 30 -7.10 -16.37 0.80
N ARG A 31 -8.42 -16.26 0.79
CA ARG A 31 -9.30 -16.94 1.75
C ARG A 31 -9.57 -18.38 1.37
N ASP A 32 -9.85 -18.63 0.10
CA ASP A 32 -10.16 -19.96 -0.39
C ASP A 32 -9.72 -20.13 -1.85
N VAL A 33 -9.33 -21.36 -2.19
CA VAL A 33 -8.97 -21.80 -3.54
C VAL A 33 -9.63 -23.14 -3.78
N LEU A 34 -10.72 -23.11 -4.55
CA LEU A 34 -11.48 -24.30 -4.95
C LEU A 34 -11.08 -24.69 -6.37
N ILE A 35 -10.68 -25.95 -6.54
CA ILE A 35 -10.27 -26.52 -7.83
C ILE A 35 -11.25 -27.63 -8.17
N GLU A 36 -12.07 -27.39 -9.19
CA GLU A 36 -13.06 -28.32 -9.74
C GLU A 36 -12.38 -29.34 -10.67
N ASP A 37 -12.99 -30.52 -10.81
CA ASP A 37 -12.41 -31.63 -11.58
C ASP A 37 -12.37 -31.36 -13.10
N ASP A 38 -13.18 -30.42 -13.58
CA ASP A 38 -13.20 -29.92 -14.96
C ASP A 38 -12.13 -28.85 -15.26
N GLY A 39 -11.30 -28.51 -14.26
CA GLY A 39 -10.26 -27.49 -14.36
C GLY A 39 -10.73 -26.07 -14.01
N GLY A 40 -11.96 -25.89 -13.56
CA GLY A 40 -12.44 -24.62 -13.03
C GLY A 40 -11.74 -24.27 -11.71
N VAL A 41 -11.23 -23.05 -11.60
CA VAL A 41 -10.58 -22.55 -10.37
C VAL A 41 -11.36 -21.35 -9.84
N SER A 42 -11.84 -21.44 -8.60
CA SER A 42 -12.46 -20.31 -7.90
C SER A 42 -11.55 -19.85 -6.77
N VAL A 43 -11.17 -18.57 -6.79
CA VAL A 43 -10.34 -17.93 -5.76
C VAL A 43 -11.19 -16.90 -5.02
N THR A 44 -11.12 -16.87 -3.69
CA THR A 44 -11.76 -15.83 -2.87
C THR A 44 -10.70 -14.93 -2.26
N ILE A 45 -10.76 -13.62 -2.52
CA ILE A 45 -9.85 -12.62 -1.95
C ILE A 45 -10.59 -11.80 -0.88
N ALA A 46 -10.06 -11.77 0.34
CA ALA A 46 -10.52 -10.94 1.45
C ALA A 46 -9.88 -9.55 1.38
N LEU A 47 -10.70 -8.51 1.22
CA LEU A 47 -10.28 -7.12 1.12
C LEU A 47 -10.33 -6.42 2.49
N THR A 48 -9.47 -5.42 2.68
CA THR A 48 -9.39 -4.62 3.92
C THR A 48 -10.60 -3.69 4.11
N VAL A 49 -11.18 -3.20 3.01
CA VAL A 49 -12.31 -2.26 3.00
C VAL A 49 -13.37 -2.70 1.99
N ALA A 50 -14.65 -2.54 2.37
CA ALA A 50 -15.79 -2.83 1.51
C ALA A 50 -15.98 -1.72 0.46
N GLY A 51 -16.03 -2.09 -0.82
CA GLY A 51 -16.27 -1.14 -1.92
C GLY A 51 -14.97 -0.66 -2.56
N CYS A 52 -14.29 -1.56 -3.27
CA CYS A 52 -13.02 -1.24 -3.89
C CYS A 52 -13.18 -1.16 -5.43
N PRO A 53 -12.75 -0.07 -6.09
CA PRO A 53 -12.63 -0.01 -7.57
C PRO A 53 -11.57 -0.97 -8.12
N LEU A 54 -10.85 -1.67 -7.23
CA LEU A 54 -9.73 -2.55 -7.54
C LEU A 54 -10.14 -3.97 -7.94
N ARG A 55 -11.44 -4.31 -7.88
CA ARG A 55 -11.93 -5.63 -8.30
C ARG A 55 -11.44 -5.99 -9.69
N HIS A 56 -11.52 -5.05 -10.64
CA HIS A 56 -11.06 -5.24 -12.01
C HIS A 56 -9.56 -5.54 -12.09
N SER A 57 -8.73 -4.88 -11.26
CA SER A 57 -7.29 -5.13 -11.22
C SER A 57 -6.98 -6.55 -10.72
N PHE A 58 -7.68 -7.00 -9.68
CA PHE A 58 -7.54 -8.38 -9.20
C PHE A 58 -8.06 -9.39 -10.22
N GLU A 59 -9.19 -9.14 -10.86
CA GLU A 59 -9.74 -10.02 -11.92
C GLU A 59 -8.74 -10.20 -13.07
N GLU A 60 -8.11 -9.12 -13.53
CA GLU A 60 -7.09 -9.16 -14.59
C GLU A 60 -5.83 -9.90 -14.14
N GLN A 61 -5.28 -9.55 -12.97
CA GLN A 61 -4.06 -10.16 -12.45
C GLN A 61 -4.23 -11.65 -12.15
N VAL A 62 -5.32 -12.03 -11.46
CA VAL A 62 -5.62 -13.42 -11.12
C VAL A 62 -5.93 -14.21 -12.40
N GLY A 63 -6.74 -13.66 -13.31
CA GLY A 63 -7.04 -14.30 -14.59
C GLY A 63 -5.78 -14.59 -15.40
N LYS A 64 -4.83 -13.65 -15.44
CA LYS A 64 -3.55 -13.83 -16.13
C LYS A 64 -2.62 -14.83 -15.43
N ALA A 65 -2.47 -14.72 -14.11
CA ALA A 65 -1.54 -15.56 -13.36
C ALA A 65 -2.03 -17.00 -13.23
N VAL A 66 -3.28 -17.19 -12.80
CA VAL A 66 -3.88 -18.50 -12.57
C VAL A 66 -4.29 -19.16 -13.89
N GLY A 67 -4.77 -18.39 -14.86
CA GLY A 67 -5.16 -18.91 -16.17
C GLY A 67 -4.00 -19.47 -17.01
N ALA A 68 -2.75 -19.12 -16.66
CA ALA A 68 -1.55 -19.67 -17.29
C ALA A 68 -1.11 -21.03 -16.72
N VAL A 69 -1.75 -21.50 -15.64
CA VAL A 69 -1.42 -22.78 -15.00
C VAL A 69 -2.00 -23.95 -15.81
N GLU A 70 -1.21 -25.00 -16.00
CA GLU A 70 -1.63 -26.18 -16.74
C GLU A 70 -2.85 -26.86 -16.12
N GLY A 71 -3.83 -27.20 -16.96
CA GLY A 71 -5.08 -27.84 -16.53
C GLY A 71 -6.20 -26.87 -16.12
N VAL A 72 -5.93 -25.56 -16.05
CA VAL A 72 -6.96 -24.55 -15.76
C VAL A 72 -7.81 -24.29 -16.99
N THR A 73 -9.14 -24.39 -16.85
CA THR A 73 -10.09 -24.17 -17.95
C THR A 73 -10.89 -22.88 -17.78
N SER A 74 -11.16 -22.46 -16.55
CA SER A 74 -11.80 -21.20 -16.22
C SER A 74 -11.34 -20.68 -14.86
N VAL A 75 -11.36 -19.36 -14.68
CA VAL A 75 -11.01 -18.71 -13.41
C VAL A 75 -12.18 -17.84 -12.96
N ARG A 76 -12.64 -18.04 -11.72
CA ARG A 76 -13.67 -17.24 -11.06
C ARG A 76 -13.07 -16.57 -9.83
N LEU A 77 -13.37 -15.28 -9.65
CA LEU A 77 -12.88 -14.50 -8.52
C LEU A 77 -14.05 -14.06 -7.64
N GLY A 78 -14.01 -14.43 -6.37
CA GLY A 78 -14.90 -13.96 -5.31
C GLY A 78 -14.20 -12.91 -4.45
N PHE A 79 -14.98 -12.02 -3.86
CA PHE A 79 -14.48 -11.03 -2.91
C PHE A 79 -15.23 -11.13 -1.60
N ASP A 80 -14.48 -11.06 -0.51
CA ASP A 80 -15.01 -10.97 0.84
C ASP A 80 -14.34 -9.80 1.58
N VAL A 81 -14.78 -9.50 2.79
CA VAL A 81 -14.19 -8.49 3.66
C VAL A 81 -13.46 -9.18 4.82
N MET A 82 -12.27 -8.68 5.14
CA MET A 82 -11.52 -9.15 6.30
C MET A 82 -12.28 -8.90 7.61
N SER A 83 -12.32 -9.92 8.45
CA SER A 83 -12.74 -9.85 9.85
C SER A 83 -11.79 -8.99 10.68
N PRO A 84 -12.21 -8.51 11.87
CA PRO A 84 -11.33 -7.76 12.78
C PRO A 84 -10.02 -8.51 13.13
N GLN A 85 -10.09 -9.83 13.27
CA GLN A 85 -8.93 -10.66 13.58
C GLN A 85 -7.93 -10.72 12.41
N GLU A 86 -8.43 -10.87 11.18
CA GLU A 86 -7.59 -10.85 9.98
C GLU A 86 -6.94 -9.48 9.77
N LYS A 87 -7.68 -8.39 10.02
CA LYS A 87 -7.12 -7.03 10.00
C LYS A 87 -5.99 -6.85 11.01
N ALA A 88 -6.17 -7.33 12.24
CA ALA A 88 -5.13 -7.27 13.28
C ALA A 88 -3.88 -8.08 12.88
N ALA A 89 -4.06 -9.25 12.26
CA ALA A 89 -2.95 -10.07 11.76
C ALA A 89 -2.21 -9.39 10.59
N LEU A 90 -2.93 -8.71 9.70
CA LEU A 90 -2.36 -7.92 8.61
C LEU A 90 -1.53 -6.75 9.17
N VAL A 91 -2.07 -5.99 10.14
CA VAL A 91 -1.37 -4.88 10.81
C VAL A 91 -0.05 -5.36 11.43
N SER A 92 -0.09 -6.48 12.17
CA SER A 92 1.10 -7.06 12.80
C SER A 92 2.19 -7.42 11.78
N ARG A 93 1.80 -7.99 10.63
CA ARG A 93 2.71 -8.29 9.52
C ARG A 93 3.31 -7.04 8.89
N LEU A 94 2.48 -6.03 8.62
CA LEU A 94 2.94 -4.76 8.05
C LEU A 94 3.88 -4.01 9.01
N GLN A 95 3.74 -4.21 10.33
CA GLN A 95 4.63 -3.71 11.38
C GLN A 95 5.91 -4.54 11.59
N GLY A 96 6.03 -5.71 10.96
CA GLY A 96 7.13 -6.63 11.23
C GLY A 96 7.15 -7.13 12.68
N GLY A 97 5.98 -7.29 13.32
CA GLY A 97 5.86 -7.80 14.69
C GLY A 97 6.16 -6.80 15.81
N ARG A 98 6.23 -5.49 15.52
CA ARG A 98 6.42 -4.46 16.56
C ARG A 98 5.11 -4.15 17.28
N THR A 99 5.03 -4.51 18.56
CA THR A 99 3.85 -4.39 19.43
C THR A 99 3.64 -2.98 20.00
N GLU A 100 4.64 -2.09 19.97
CA GLU A 100 4.52 -0.74 20.55
C GLU A 100 4.65 0.36 19.50
N ARG A 101 3.76 1.36 19.61
CA ARG A 101 3.81 2.64 18.86
C ARG A 101 4.91 3.56 19.40
N THR A 102 6.12 3.05 19.62
CA THR A 102 7.28 3.92 19.84
C THR A 102 7.77 4.37 18.47
N ILE A 103 7.99 5.69 18.30
CA ILE A 103 8.64 6.23 17.11
C ILE A 103 10.12 5.80 17.18
N SER A 104 10.37 4.55 16.78
CA SER A 104 11.69 3.93 16.79
C SER A 104 12.07 3.63 15.34
N LEU A 105 12.92 4.50 14.80
CA LEU A 105 13.56 4.27 13.53
C LEU A 105 14.70 3.27 13.72
N SER A 106 14.99 2.47 12.69
CA SER A 106 16.19 1.63 12.71
C SER A 106 17.43 2.52 12.91
N PRO A 107 18.45 2.10 13.68
CA PRO A 107 19.71 2.84 13.77
C PRO A 107 20.38 3.08 12.40
N ALA A 108 20.05 2.26 11.40
CA ALA A 108 20.51 2.43 10.02
C ALA A 108 19.75 3.55 9.26
N THR A 109 18.57 3.94 9.72
CA THR A 109 17.75 4.98 9.07
C THR A 109 18.40 6.36 9.25
N ARG A 110 18.67 7.06 8.14
CA ARG A 110 19.11 8.46 8.14
C ARG A 110 17.91 9.38 7.94
N VAL A 111 17.76 10.36 8.83
CA VAL A 111 16.72 11.39 8.73
C VAL A 111 17.35 12.68 8.20
N ILE A 112 16.86 13.16 7.05
CA ILE A 112 17.31 14.40 6.43
C ILE A 112 16.17 15.42 6.52
N ALA A 113 16.37 16.47 7.31
CA ALA A 113 15.41 17.56 7.41
C ALA A 113 15.67 18.61 6.33
N VAL A 114 14.68 18.87 5.47
CA VAL A 114 14.73 19.93 4.44
C VAL A 114 13.75 21.04 4.83
N ALA A 115 14.27 22.20 5.19
CA ALA A 115 13.48 23.34 5.65
C ALA A 115 13.85 24.64 4.93
N SER A 116 12.94 25.61 4.93
CA SER A 116 13.15 26.96 4.40
C SER A 116 12.38 27.99 5.21
N GLY A 117 12.94 29.19 5.37
CA GLY A 117 12.24 30.34 5.96
C GLY A 117 11.34 31.10 4.97
N LYS A 118 11.33 30.72 3.69
CA LYS A 118 10.54 31.37 2.63
C LYS A 118 9.88 30.35 1.71
N GLY A 119 8.66 30.65 1.26
CA GLY A 119 8.01 29.93 0.17
C GLY A 119 8.73 30.15 -1.17
N GLY A 120 8.62 29.17 -2.08
CA GLY A 120 9.12 29.31 -3.46
C GLY A 120 10.63 29.10 -3.66
N VAL A 121 11.41 28.78 -2.62
CA VAL A 121 12.87 28.57 -2.76
C VAL A 121 13.26 27.22 -3.38
N GLY A 122 12.28 26.39 -3.77
CA GLY A 122 12.54 25.07 -4.35
C GLY A 122 12.74 23.93 -3.33
N LYS A 123 12.30 24.08 -2.07
CA LYS A 123 12.36 23.03 -1.03
C LYS A 123 11.80 21.69 -1.53
N SER A 124 10.57 21.68 -2.04
CA SER A 124 9.91 20.45 -2.48
C SER A 124 10.60 19.83 -3.70
N THR A 125 11.12 20.66 -4.61
CA THR A 125 11.93 20.23 -5.75
C THR A 125 13.21 19.55 -5.31
N LEU A 126 13.93 20.14 -4.35
CA LEU A 126 15.12 19.54 -3.77
C LEU A 126 14.78 18.20 -3.10
N THR A 127 13.74 18.15 -2.27
CA THR A 127 13.32 16.94 -1.57
C THR A 127 12.96 15.81 -2.55
N ALA A 128 12.16 16.09 -3.58
CA ALA A 128 11.74 15.08 -4.55
C ALA A 128 12.93 14.52 -5.35
N ASN A 129 13.83 15.39 -5.82
CA ASN A 129 15.01 14.96 -6.58
C ASN A 129 16.03 14.23 -5.72
N LEU A 130 16.25 14.67 -4.47
CA LEU A 130 17.13 14.00 -3.52
C LEU A 130 16.61 12.59 -3.20
N ALA A 131 15.31 12.47 -2.93
CA ALA A 131 14.68 11.18 -2.65
C ALA A 131 14.80 10.23 -3.84
N TYR A 132 14.52 10.73 -5.06
CA TYR A 132 14.69 9.94 -6.28
C TYR A 132 16.15 9.50 -6.48
N ALA A 133 17.13 10.40 -6.31
CA ALA A 133 18.54 10.07 -6.45
C ALA A 133 18.98 8.98 -5.46
N LEU A 134 18.59 9.08 -4.18
CA LEU A 134 18.88 8.06 -3.17
C LEU A 134 18.24 6.71 -3.53
N SER A 135 16.99 6.71 -4.00
CA SER A 135 16.32 5.50 -4.48
C SER A 135 17.05 4.86 -5.66
N THR A 136 17.58 5.64 -6.60
CA THR A 136 18.38 5.09 -7.72
C THR A 136 19.73 4.50 -7.28
N LEU A 137 20.21 4.86 -6.09
CA LEU A 137 21.40 4.25 -5.47
C LEU A 137 21.05 2.97 -4.70
N GLY A 138 19.79 2.53 -4.70
CA GLY A 138 19.32 1.32 -4.03
C GLY A 138 18.92 1.53 -2.56
N GLU A 139 18.82 2.76 -2.10
CA GLU A 139 18.38 3.06 -0.73
C GLU A 139 16.86 2.94 -0.58
N GLU A 140 16.40 2.46 0.58
CA GLU A 140 14.99 2.53 0.95
C GLU A 140 14.62 3.96 1.37
N VAL A 141 13.80 4.64 0.58
CA VAL A 141 13.50 6.07 0.79
C VAL A 141 12.03 6.31 1.12
N GLY A 142 11.81 7.01 2.24
CA GLY A 142 10.52 7.57 2.62
C GLY A 142 10.56 9.11 2.58
N ILE A 143 9.48 9.72 2.11
CA ILE A 143 9.27 11.17 2.16
C ILE A 143 8.12 11.47 3.13
N LEU A 144 8.37 12.37 4.07
CA LEU A 144 7.35 12.94 4.94
C LEU A 144 7.23 14.45 4.65
N ASP A 145 6.12 14.84 4.04
CA ASP A 145 5.81 16.23 3.67
C ASP A 145 4.86 16.86 4.68
N GLY A 146 5.42 17.67 5.58
CA GLY A 146 4.69 18.44 6.57
C GLY A 146 4.36 19.88 6.17
N ASP A 147 4.54 20.26 4.89
CA ASP A 147 4.28 21.63 4.43
C ASP A 147 2.78 21.88 4.25
N VAL A 148 2.12 22.37 5.31
CA VAL A 148 0.66 22.58 5.36
C VAL A 148 0.14 23.52 4.27
N TYR A 149 0.91 24.55 3.91
CA TYR A 149 0.47 25.57 2.95
C TYR A 149 1.03 25.33 1.53
N GLY A 150 2.14 24.62 1.41
CA GLY A 150 2.88 24.42 0.16
C GLY A 150 3.06 22.96 -0.25
N HIS A 151 2.22 22.04 0.26
CA HIS A 151 2.29 20.60 -0.06
C HIS A 151 2.24 20.37 -1.57
N SER A 152 3.40 20.12 -2.14
CA SER A 152 3.59 20.02 -3.60
C SER A 152 4.20 18.69 -3.99
N ILE A 153 4.75 17.94 -3.02
CA ILE A 153 5.43 16.68 -3.29
C ILE A 153 4.50 15.63 -3.90
N PRO A 154 3.26 15.40 -3.41
CA PRO A 154 2.35 14.46 -4.06
C PRO A 154 2.11 14.76 -5.53
N HIS A 155 1.85 16.04 -5.84
CA HIS A 155 1.61 16.49 -7.21
C HIS A 155 2.87 16.35 -8.07
N MET A 156 4.04 16.77 -7.56
CA MET A 156 5.32 16.65 -8.28
C MET A 156 5.69 15.21 -8.63
N LEU A 157 5.34 14.25 -7.77
CA LEU A 157 5.60 12.83 -7.99
C LEU A 157 4.47 12.11 -8.77
N GLY A 158 3.37 12.81 -9.08
CA GLY A 158 2.20 12.22 -9.74
C GLY A 158 1.47 11.19 -8.87
N VAL A 159 1.46 11.41 -7.54
CA VAL A 159 0.82 10.52 -6.57
C VAL A 159 -0.56 11.08 -6.22
N HIS A 160 -1.59 10.41 -6.73
CA HIS A 160 -3.00 10.76 -6.48
C HIS A 160 -3.70 9.81 -5.51
N GLN A 161 -3.10 8.64 -5.25
CA GLN A 161 -3.61 7.69 -4.28
C GLN A 161 -3.52 8.29 -2.87
N LYS A 162 -4.60 8.21 -2.10
CA LYS A 162 -4.61 8.59 -0.69
C LYS A 162 -4.02 7.46 0.17
N PRO A 163 -3.40 7.77 1.33
CA PRO A 163 -3.02 6.77 2.31
C PRO A 163 -4.21 5.92 2.74
N ILE A 164 -3.95 4.64 2.96
CA ILE A 164 -4.99 3.68 3.33
C ILE A 164 -4.91 3.47 4.83
N ALA A 165 -6.03 3.68 5.50
CA ALA A 165 -6.18 3.35 6.91
C ALA A 165 -6.51 1.85 7.03
N VAL A 166 -5.59 1.08 7.59
CA VAL A 166 -5.82 -0.30 8.01
C VAL A 166 -5.86 -0.29 9.53
N ASP A 167 -7.07 -0.26 10.09
CA ASP A 167 -7.29 -0.01 11.51
C ASP A 167 -6.63 1.32 11.93
N GLU A 168 -5.68 1.29 12.86
CA GLU A 168 -4.95 2.48 13.32
C GLU A 168 -3.63 2.73 12.56
N MET A 169 -3.30 1.89 11.58
CA MET A 169 -2.11 2.04 10.74
C MET A 169 -2.45 2.80 9.46
N MET A 170 -1.58 3.73 9.09
CA MET A 170 -1.61 4.40 7.79
C MET A 170 -0.57 3.79 6.86
N VAL A 171 -1.04 3.16 5.78
CA VAL A 171 -0.18 2.66 4.70
C VAL A 171 0.09 3.81 3.72
N PRO A 172 1.36 4.24 3.54
CA PRO A 172 1.69 5.31 2.63
C PRO A 172 1.53 4.89 1.17
N PRO A 173 1.05 5.78 0.29
CA PRO A 173 1.16 5.59 -1.16
C PRO A 173 2.60 5.38 -1.60
N VAL A 174 2.77 4.60 -2.66
CA VAL A 174 4.09 4.25 -3.22
C VAL A 174 4.23 4.77 -4.65
N ARG A 175 5.40 5.28 -5.03
CA ARG A 175 5.73 5.70 -6.40
C ARG A 175 7.13 5.22 -6.77
N GLY A 176 7.25 4.28 -7.70
CA GLY A 176 8.49 3.52 -7.85
C GLY A 176 8.82 2.83 -6.53
N ASP A 177 10.02 3.09 -6.00
CA ASP A 177 10.47 2.61 -4.69
C ASP A 177 10.29 3.64 -3.56
N LEU A 178 9.70 4.81 -3.85
CA LEU A 178 9.48 5.88 -2.88
C LEU A 178 8.17 5.67 -2.12
N LYS A 179 8.23 5.70 -0.79
CA LYS A 179 7.04 5.77 0.09
C LYS A 179 6.78 7.23 0.47
N LEU A 180 5.55 7.72 0.32
CA LEU A 180 5.21 9.13 0.55
C LEU A 180 4.10 9.26 1.58
N MET A 181 4.32 10.09 2.60
CA MET A 181 3.25 10.66 3.43
C MET A 181 3.29 12.17 3.28
N SER A 182 2.13 12.78 3.01
CA SER A 182 1.99 14.23 2.94
C SER A 182 0.73 14.66 3.67
N ILE A 183 0.79 15.80 4.35
CA ILE A 183 -0.41 16.41 4.91
C ILE A 183 -1.44 16.73 3.83
N GLY A 184 -1.00 17.02 2.60
CA GLY A 184 -1.87 17.30 1.47
C GLY A 184 -2.82 16.17 1.11
N PHE A 185 -2.57 14.93 1.54
CA PHE A 185 -3.52 13.82 1.33
C PHE A 185 -4.78 13.90 2.19
N PHE A 186 -4.71 14.65 3.30
CA PHE A 186 -5.79 14.80 4.27
C PHE A 186 -6.56 16.11 4.12
N LEU A 187 -6.10 16.99 3.23
CA LEU A 187 -6.75 18.26 2.95
C LEU A 187 -7.67 18.11 1.75
N GLU A 188 -8.87 18.66 1.84
CA GLU A 188 -9.74 18.86 0.68
C GLU A 188 -9.30 20.12 -0.06
N GLU A 189 -9.34 20.09 -1.40
CA GLU A 189 -8.98 21.26 -2.21
C GLU A 189 -9.84 22.46 -1.82
N ASN A 190 -9.19 23.56 -1.43
CA ASN A 190 -9.81 24.82 -0.99
C ASN A 190 -10.65 24.74 0.30
N ALA A 191 -10.58 23.65 1.07
CA ALA A 191 -11.23 23.59 2.37
C ALA A 191 -10.38 24.26 3.47
N PRO A 192 -10.98 25.03 4.38
CA PRO A 192 -10.26 25.60 5.51
C PRO A 192 -9.77 24.49 6.45
N VAL A 193 -8.46 24.49 6.74
CA VAL A 193 -7.85 23.53 7.65
C VAL A 193 -8.12 23.97 9.09
N MET A 194 -8.97 23.24 9.81
CA MET A 194 -9.19 23.44 11.25
C MET A 194 -8.03 22.85 12.05
N TRP A 195 -6.96 23.63 12.23
CA TRP A 195 -5.82 23.22 13.05
C TRP A 195 -6.17 23.34 14.54
N ARG A 196 -6.08 22.24 15.29
CA ARG A 196 -6.10 22.34 16.75
C ARG A 196 -4.71 22.75 17.22
N GLY A 197 -4.64 23.84 18.01
CA GLY A 197 -3.42 24.19 18.73
C GLY A 197 -2.95 23.02 19.60
N PRO A 198 -1.67 23.02 20.04
CA PRO A 198 -1.17 21.98 20.93
C PRO A 198 -2.13 21.84 22.11
N MET A 199 -2.56 20.60 22.37
CA MET A 199 -3.33 20.28 23.55
C MET A 199 -2.41 20.44 24.77
N LEU A 200 -2.35 21.65 25.29
CA LEU A 200 -1.67 21.98 26.54
C LEU A 200 -2.55 21.49 27.70
N HIS A 201 -2.47 20.20 28.00
CA HIS A 201 -2.86 19.68 29.30
C HIS A 201 -1.62 19.16 30.02
N LYS A 202 -1.49 19.56 31.30
CA LYS A 202 -0.49 19.08 32.26
C LYS A 202 -0.67 17.59 32.53
#